data_AF-A0A9D8R649-F1
#
_entry.id   AF-A0A9D8R649-F1
#
_cell.length_a   1.000
_cell.length_b   1.000
_cell.length_c   1.000
_cell.angle_alpha   90.00
_cell.angle_beta   90.00
_cell.angle_gamma   90.00
#
_symmetry.space_group_name_H-M   'P 1'
#
loop_
_entity.id
_entity.type
_entity.pdbx_description
1 polymer ?
#
loop_
_entity_poly.entity_id
_entity_poly.type
_entity_poly.pdbx_seq_one_letter_code
_entity_poly.pdbx_strand_id
1 'polypeptide(L)'
;MKNHITKLMIALMAGMLSCFSMHAQSETDYQYVDSLAKAGQPEQAYLFAKEKHLSCTPSNPEYLDAVVFHFEVANFYETVLRGEENFNKALEINNELLNLIQQYKKSFNENFAAQEYFVYRNLTVCYTGLGEYAKAQKYREMLYKAQKKNNLPCDYELCHYFNFDFFKVDTLNVWGYEWYDELPKNRFSTSFTKIVYYVYSTDADGNDKDHLYRLHVLMFHGTGQSFAYIMDKHITTEEGEISGSMYSYTYKEKIDYQKLHNDVLEIVKENKGTDTQRFIPN
;
A
#
# COMPACT_ATOMS: atom_id res chain seq x y z
N MET A 1 3.91 -5.86 19.90
CA MET A 1 2.84 -4.83 19.91
C MET A 1 3.29 -3.42 20.34
N LYS A 2 3.82 -3.21 21.56
CA LYS A 2 3.93 -1.86 22.17
C LYS A 2 4.92 -0.85 21.56
N ASN A 3 5.80 -1.24 20.63
CA ASN A 3 6.91 -0.37 20.23
C ASN A 3 6.96 0.00 18.74
N HIS A 4 6.25 -0.69 17.84
CA HIS A 4 6.29 -0.37 16.39
C HIS A 4 4.97 0.17 15.84
N ILE A 5 3.82 -0.39 16.21
CA ILE A 5 2.51 0.26 15.98
C ILE A 5 2.48 1.62 16.69
N THR A 6 3.06 1.68 17.89
CA THR A 6 3.26 2.92 18.65
C THR A 6 4.22 3.89 17.95
N LYS A 7 5.27 3.42 17.23
CA LYS A 7 6.15 4.31 16.45
C LYS A 7 5.52 4.80 15.15
N LEU A 8 4.68 3.99 14.49
CA LEU A 8 3.94 4.39 13.30
C LEU A 8 2.85 5.42 13.65
N MET A 9 2.13 5.21 14.76
CA MET A 9 1.19 6.19 15.31
C MET A 9 1.90 7.44 15.81
N ILE A 10 3.05 7.34 16.50
CA ILE A 10 3.84 8.51 16.91
C ILE A 10 4.39 9.27 15.69
N ALA A 11 4.80 8.61 14.61
CA ALA A 11 5.29 9.28 13.41
C ALA A 11 4.15 9.95 12.60
N LEU A 12 2.99 9.29 12.48
CA LEU A 12 1.78 9.87 11.89
C LEU A 12 1.27 11.07 12.74
N MET A 13 1.23 10.94 14.06
CA MET A 13 0.77 12.03 14.94
C MET A 13 1.80 13.17 15.09
N ALA A 14 3.11 12.88 15.17
CA ALA A 14 4.15 13.90 15.33
C ALA A 14 4.43 14.71 14.05
N GLY A 15 4.23 14.12 12.86
CA GLY A 15 4.32 14.86 11.59
C GLY A 15 3.13 15.80 11.33
N MET A 16 1.99 15.59 12.00
CA MET A 16 0.74 16.30 11.73
C MET A 16 0.37 17.37 12.77
N LEU A 17 1.01 17.34 13.95
CA LEU A 17 0.95 18.41 14.97
C LEU A 17 1.43 19.79 14.48
N SER A 18 2.13 19.87 13.35
CA SER A 18 2.64 21.15 12.83
C SER A 18 1.71 21.88 11.85
N CYS A 19 0.59 21.28 11.43
CA CYS A 19 -0.21 21.82 10.32
C CYS A 19 -1.60 22.33 10.71
N PHE A 20 -2.12 21.98 11.89
CA PHE A 20 -3.42 22.44 12.38
C PHE A 20 -3.31 22.82 13.86
N SER A 21 -3.81 24.00 14.23
CA SER A 21 -3.89 24.42 15.63
C SER A 21 -4.90 23.55 16.37
N MET A 22 -4.42 22.48 17.00
CA MET A 22 -5.26 21.54 17.74
C MET A 22 -5.85 22.21 18.99
N HIS A 23 -7.18 22.13 19.15
CA HIS A 23 -7.88 22.53 20.37
C HIS A 23 -7.60 21.50 21.48
N ALA A 24 -7.55 21.89 22.75
CA ALA A 24 -7.23 20.99 23.88
C ALA A 24 -8.13 19.73 23.96
N GLN A 25 -9.40 19.82 23.50
CA GLN A 25 -10.32 18.68 23.45
C GLN A 25 -9.86 17.60 22.44
N SER A 26 -9.27 18.03 21.31
CA SER A 26 -8.72 17.11 20.32
C SER A 26 -7.56 16.30 20.91
N GLU A 27 -6.68 16.91 21.70
CA GLU A 27 -5.55 16.21 22.33
C GLU A 27 -6.00 15.05 23.24
N THR A 28 -7.04 15.25 24.04
CA THR A 28 -7.59 14.17 24.89
C THR A 28 -8.25 13.04 24.08
N ASP A 29 -8.89 13.37 22.96
CA ASP A 29 -9.53 12.39 22.09
C ASP A 29 -8.48 11.52 21.38
N TYR A 30 -7.37 12.11 20.91
CA TYR A 30 -6.23 11.37 20.34
C TYR A 30 -5.55 10.47 21.37
N GLN A 31 -5.35 10.94 22.60
CA GLN A 31 -4.80 10.11 23.68
C GLN A 31 -5.69 8.89 23.98
N TYR A 32 -7.00 9.08 23.97
CA TYR A 32 -7.95 7.97 24.16
C TYR A 32 -7.88 6.95 23.02
N VAL A 33 -7.91 7.42 21.76
CA VAL A 33 -7.75 6.54 20.58
C VAL A 33 -6.43 5.77 20.60
N ASP A 34 -5.33 6.44 20.94
CA ASP A 34 -4.02 5.80 21.09
C ASP A 34 -4.02 4.73 22.20
N SER A 35 -4.72 4.97 23.31
CA SER A 35 -4.87 3.99 24.38
C SER A 35 -5.62 2.73 23.93
N LEU A 36 -6.69 2.89 23.15
CA LEU A 36 -7.46 1.79 22.56
C LEU A 36 -6.63 1.01 21.54
N ALA A 37 -5.90 1.72 20.66
CA ALA A 37 -5.02 1.08 19.69
C ALA A 37 -3.91 0.26 20.38
N LYS A 38 -3.29 0.80 21.44
CA LYS A 38 -2.28 0.08 22.25
C LYS A 38 -2.86 -1.12 23.00
N ALA A 39 -4.15 -1.12 23.29
CA ALA A 39 -4.88 -2.23 23.90
C ALA A 39 -5.33 -3.28 22.88
N GLY A 40 -5.02 -3.12 21.58
CA GLY A 40 -5.47 -4.02 20.52
C GLY A 40 -6.95 -3.85 20.19
N GLN A 41 -7.51 -2.64 20.37
CA GLN A 41 -8.91 -2.33 20.14
C GLN A 41 -9.11 -1.27 19.03
N PRO A 42 -8.56 -1.50 17.81
CA PRO A 42 -8.62 -0.51 16.73
C PRO A 42 -10.05 -0.22 16.25
N GLU A 43 -10.94 -1.22 16.28
CA GLU A 43 -12.35 -1.02 15.94
C GLU A 43 -13.05 -0.06 16.91
N GLN A 44 -12.79 -0.17 18.22
CA GLN A 44 -13.38 0.73 19.22
C GLN A 44 -12.88 2.16 19.03
N ALA A 45 -11.59 2.32 18.69
CA ALA A 45 -11.03 3.62 18.36
C ALA A 45 -11.74 4.25 17.16
N TYR A 46 -11.94 3.47 16.08
CA TYR A 46 -12.71 3.91 14.91
C TYR A 46 -14.15 4.29 15.26
N LEU A 47 -14.86 3.46 16.01
CA LEU A 47 -16.25 3.73 16.39
C LEU A 47 -16.38 5.01 17.23
N PHE A 48 -15.44 5.24 18.16
CA PHE A 48 -15.37 6.48 18.93
C PHE A 48 -15.19 7.72 18.04
N ALA A 49 -14.22 7.69 17.12
CA ALA A 49 -13.96 8.81 16.23
C ALA A 49 -15.15 9.09 15.28
N LYS A 50 -15.79 8.02 14.81
CA LYS A 50 -17.00 8.11 13.99
C LYS A 50 -18.18 8.71 14.75
N GLU A 51 -18.43 8.28 15.99
CA GLU A 51 -19.49 8.82 16.85
C GLU A 51 -19.25 10.31 17.11
N LYS A 52 -18.01 10.71 17.39
CA LYS A 52 -17.64 12.12 17.56
C LYS A 52 -18.00 12.96 16.34
N HIS A 53 -17.56 12.55 15.14
CA HIS A 53 -17.94 13.23 13.90
C HIS A 53 -19.46 13.31 13.71
N LEU A 54 -20.19 12.21 13.92
CA LEU A 54 -21.64 12.17 13.75
C LEU A 54 -22.40 13.02 14.79
N SER A 55 -21.82 13.24 15.96
CA SER A 55 -22.39 14.08 17.02
C SER A 55 -22.16 15.58 16.80
N CYS A 56 -21.20 15.97 15.96
CA CYS A 56 -20.89 17.36 15.65
C CYS A 56 -21.79 17.89 14.53
N THR A 57 -22.30 19.12 14.67
CA THR A 57 -23.05 19.80 13.61
C THR A 57 -22.14 20.70 12.77
N PRO A 58 -22.45 20.98 11.49
CA PRO A 58 -21.65 21.89 10.66
C PRO A 58 -21.50 23.33 11.21
N SER A 59 -22.36 23.73 12.14
CA SER A 59 -22.27 25.00 12.87
C SER A 59 -21.24 24.99 14.01
N ASN A 60 -20.75 23.82 14.41
CA ASN A 60 -19.72 23.68 15.44
C ASN A 60 -18.36 24.08 14.84
N PRO A 61 -17.61 25.00 15.47
CA PRO A 61 -16.25 25.36 15.04
C PRO A 61 -15.29 24.17 14.89
N GLU A 62 -15.49 23.10 15.66
CA GLU A 62 -14.66 21.88 15.66
C GLU A 62 -15.16 20.82 14.65
N TYR A 63 -16.21 21.10 13.88
CA TYR A 63 -16.81 20.13 12.97
C TYR A 63 -15.80 19.56 11.96
N LEU A 64 -14.99 20.43 11.36
CA LEU A 64 -13.97 20.02 10.41
C LEU A 64 -12.85 19.23 11.09
N ASP A 65 -12.46 19.59 12.32
CA ASP A 65 -11.49 18.83 13.11
C ASP A 65 -12.01 17.42 13.40
N ALA A 66 -13.30 17.27 13.72
CA ALA A 66 -13.94 15.97 13.94
C ALA A 66 -13.99 15.10 12.68
N VAL A 67 -14.19 15.71 11.50
CA VAL A 67 -14.12 15.01 10.20
C VAL A 67 -12.71 14.48 9.94
N VAL A 68 -11.68 15.30 10.14
CA VAL A 68 -10.27 14.89 9.95
C VAL A 68 -9.91 13.78 10.93
N PHE A 69 -10.27 13.95 12.20
CA PHE A 69 -10.05 12.93 13.23
C PHE A 69 -10.69 11.59 12.85
N HIS A 70 -11.96 11.60 12.43
CA HIS A 70 -12.64 10.40 11.95
C HIS A 70 -11.92 9.78 10.75
N PHE A 71 -11.54 10.58 9.76
CA PHE A 71 -10.80 10.12 8.58
C PHE A 71 -9.49 9.41 8.96
N GLU A 72 -8.70 10.01 9.84
CA GLU A 72 -7.41 9.47 10.27
C GLU A 72 -7.54 8.14 11.00
N VAL A 73 -8.47 8.06 11.96
CA VAL A 73 -8.68 6.83 12.75
C VAL A 73 -9.29 5.73 11.90
N ALA A 74 -10.19 6.06 10.98
CA ALA A 74 -10.71 5.11 10.00
C ALA A 74 -9.60 4.58 9.08
N ASN A 75 -8.69 5.43 8.58
CA ASN A 75 -7.55 5.00 7.77
C ASN A 75 -6.57 4.10 8.56
N PHE A 76 -6.37 4.38 9.84
CA PHE A 76 -5.62 3.47 10.73
C PHE A 76 -6.30 2.10 10.84
N TYR A 77 -7.61 2.07 11.11
CA TYR A 77 -8.34 0.81 11.22
C TYR A 77 -8.36 0.03 9.91
N GLU A 78 -8.49 0.71 8.76
CA GLU A 78 -8.34 0.10 7.43
C GLU A 78 -7.00 -0.62 7.28
N THR A 79 -5.91 0.01 7.73
CA THR A 79 -4.58 -0.58 7.62
C THR A 79 -4.45 -1.85 8.45
N VAL A 80 -5.05 -1.87 9.65
CA VAL A 80 -5.10 -3.08 10.48
C VAL A 80 -5.89 -4.18 9.77
N LEU A 81 -7.10 -3.87 9.29
CA LEU A 81 -7.96 -4.84 8.59
C LEU A 81 -7.28 -5.43 7.35
N ARG A 82 -6.58 -4.60 6.57
CA ARG A 82 -5.82 -5.05 5.40
C ARG A 82 -4.65 -5.93 5.79
N GLY A 83 -3.93 -5.58 6.87
CA GLY A 83 -2.88 -6.42 7.44
C GLY A 83 -3.38 -7.76 7.98
N GLU A 84 -4.66 -7.86 8.35
CA GLU A 84 -5.34 -9.09 8.75
C GLU A 84 -6.01 -9.84 7.57
N GLU A 85 -5.82 -9.38 6.33
CA GLU A 85 -6.48 -9.88 5.12
C GLU A 85 -8.02 -9.80 5.18
N ASN A 86 -8.58 -8.95 6.06
CA ASN A 86 -10.01 -8.65 6.12
C ASN A 86 -10.40 -7.61 5.06
N PHE A 87 -10.18 -7.96 3.78
CA PHE A 87 -10.34 -7.04 2.66
C PHE A 87 -11.79 -6.58 2.45
N ASN A 88 -12.78 -7.39 2.82
CA ASN A 88 -14.19 -6.99 2.75
C ASN A 88 -14.46 -5.80 3.69
N LYS A 89 -14.01 -5.88 4.94
CA LYS A 89 -14.19 -4.79 5.90
C LYS A 89 -13.31 -3.59 5.55
N ALA A 90 -12.06 -3.82 5.14
CA ALA A 90 -11.18 -2.75 4.66
C ALA A 90 -11.79 -2.00 3.47
N LEU A 91 -12.49 -2.71 2.58
CA LEU A 91 -13.20 -2.10 1.45
C LEU A 91 -14.37 -1.21 1.91
N GLU A 92 -15.14 -1.62 2.91
CA GLU A 92 -16.19 -0.78 3.51
C GLU A 92 -15.60 0.53 4.04
N ILE A 93 -14.52 0.44 4.81
CA ILE A 93 -13.84 1.61 5.38
C ILE A 93 -13.27 2.50 4.28
N ASN A 94 -12.61 1.96 3.26
CA ASN A 94 -12.09 2.75 2.15
C ASN A 94 -13.19 3.49 1.36
N ASN A 95 -14.37 2.88 1.19
CA ASN A 95 -15.51 3.56 0.58
C ASN A 95 -16.05 4.70 1.46
N GLU A 96 -16.08 4.51 2.78
CA GLU A 96 -16.39 5.57 3.74
C GLU A 96 -15.39 6.73 3.65
N LEU A 97 -14.08 6.45 3.65
CA LEU A 97 -13.02 7.43 3.49
C LEU A 97 -13.17 8.22 2.18
N LEU A 98 -13.44 7.52 1.07
CA LEU A 98 -13.65 8.16 -0.23
C LEU A 98 -14.85 9.12 -0.21
N ASN A 99 -15.95 8.71 0.44
CA ASN A 99 -17.14 9.55 0.60
C ASN A 99 -16.84 10.79 1.44
N LEU A 100 -16.10 10.66 2.55
CA LEU A 100 -15.68 11.80 3.37
C LEU A 100 -14.85 12.79 2.54
N ILE A 101 -13.85 12.30 1.79
CA ILE A 101 -13.04 13.16 0.92
C ILE A 101 -13.91 13.87 -0.10
N GLN A 102 -14.79 13.15 -0.81
CA GLN A 102 -15.64 13.75 -1.83
C GLN A 102 -16.60 14.82 -1.27
N GLN A 103 -17.15 14.57 -0.09
CA GLN A 103 -18.05 15.50 0.60
C GLN A 103 -17.32 16.77 1.02
N TYR A 104 -16.09 16.65 1.54
CA TYR A 104 -15.41 17.76 2.22
C TYR A 104 -14.20 18.34 1.49
N LYS A 105 -13.77 17.80 0.35
CA LYS A 105 -12.58 18.29 -0.38
C LYS A 105 -12.62 19.77 -0.78
N LYS A 106 -13.80 20.40 -0.82
CA LYS A 106 -13.95 21.85 -1.06
C LYS A 106 -13.84 22.69 0.20
N SER A 107 -14.04 22.07 1.37
CA SER A 107 -13.99 22.69 2.68
C SER A 107 -12.61 22.60 3.33
N PHE A 108 -11.75 21.70 2.83
CA PHE A 108 -10.38 21.51 3.28
C PHE A 108 -9.35 21.97 2.24
N ASN A 109 -8.08 21.96 2.63
CA ASN A 109 -6.96 22.26 1.75
C ASN A 109 -6.68 21.13 0.73
N GLU A 110 -5.78 21.42 -0.20
CA GLU A 110 -5.37 20.47 -1.24
C GLU A 110 -4.77 19.17 -0.67
N ASN A 111 -4.15 19.22 0.53
CA ASN A 111 -3.57 18.04 1.18
C ASN A 111 -4.64 17.02 1.59
N PHE A 112 -5.78 17.48 2.11
CA PHE A 112 -6.91 16.59 2.43
C PHE A 112 -7.51 16.01 1.15
N ALA A 113 -7.67 16.83 0.10
CA ALA A 113 -8.18 16.36 -1.19
C ALA A 113 -7.26 15.32 -1.85
N ALA A 114 -5.94 15.45 -1.68
CA ALA A 114 -4.94 14.51 -2.21
C ALA A 114 -5.04 13.11 -1.56
N GLN A 115 -5.67 12.98 -0.39
CA GLN A 115 -5.94 11.69 0.24
C GLN A 115 -6.78 10.75 -0.65
N GLU A 116 -7.52 11.29 -1.63
CA GLU A 116 -8.30 10.52 -2.61
C GLU A 116 -7.43 9.47 -3.33
N TYR A 117 -6.19 9.83 -3.68
CA TYR A 117 -5.28 8.95 -4.39
C TYR A 117 -4.70 7.84 -3.50
N PHE A 118 -4.49 8.11 -2.21
CA PHE A 118 -4.12 7.08 -1.25
C PHE A 118 -5.25 6.08 -1.05
N VAL A 119 -6.50 6.54 -1.04
CA VAL A 119 -7.68 5.66 -0.99
C VAL A 119 -7.79 4.83 -2.28
N TYR A 120 -7.53 5.38 -3.47
CA TYR A 120 -7.50 4.58 -4.70
C TYR A 120 -6.45 3.47 -4.67
N ARG A 121 -5.27 3.75 -4.12
CA ARG A 121 -4.23 2.74 -3.88
C ARG A 121 -4.74 1.64 -2.94
N ASN A 122 -5.30 2.01 -1.79
CA ASN A 122 -5.83 1.04 -0.83
C ASN A 122 -6.96 0.17 -1.41
N LEU A 123 -7.87 0.78 -2.18
CA LEU A 123 -8.91 0.09 -2.92
C LEU A 123 -8.34 -0.90 -3.92
N THR A 124 -7.26 -0.55 -4.61
CA THR A 124 -6.57 -1.46 -5.53
C THR A 124 -6.13 -2.73 -4.80
N VAL A 125 -5.50 -2.59 -3.62
CA VAL A 125 -5.07 -3.73 -2.78
C VAL A 125 -6.25 -4.55 -2.25
N CYS A 126 -7.32 -3.90 -1.81
CA CYS A 126 -8.50 -4.63 -1.32
C CYS A 126 -9.14 -5.47 -2.44
N TYR A 127 -9.26 -4.91 -3.65
CA TYR A 127 -9.86 -5.62 -4.77
C TYR A 127 -8.98 -6.76 -5.29
N THR A 128 -7.65 -6.61 -5.31
CA THR A 128 -6.75 -7.73 -5.64
C THR A 128 -6.83 -8.84 -4.59
N GLY A 129 -6.80 -8.49 -3.31
CA GLY A 129 -6.96 -9.44 -2.19
C GLY A 129 -8.30 -10.19 -2.21
N LEU A 130 -9.35 -9.62 -2.79
CA LEU A 130 -10.65 -10.27 -3.02
C LEU A 130 -10.74 -11.04 -4.35
N GLY A 131 -9.69 -11.05 -5.17
CA GLY A 131 -9.70 -11.63 -6.52
C GLY A 131 -10.54 -10.85 -7.54
N GLU A 132 -10.94 -9.62 -7.23
CA GLU A 132 -11.74 -8.73 -8.08
C GLU A 132 -10.86 -7.86 -8.98
N TYR A 133 -9.96 -8.47 -9.74
CA TYR A 133 -8.90 -7.80 -10.52
C TYR A 133 -9.41 -6.74 -11.51
N ALA A 134 -10.60 -6.92 -12.08
CA ALA A 134 -11.21 -5.92 -12.96
C ALA A 134 -11.52 -4.60 -12.23
N LYS A 135 -11.93 -4.67 -10.96
CA LYS A 135 -12.16 -3.48 -10.13
C LYS A 135 -10.83 -2.87 -9.66
N ALA A 136 -9.85 -3.70 -9.30
CA ALA A 136 -8.49 -3.20 -9.00
C ALA A 136 -7.90 -2.41 -10.17
N GLN A 137 -8.03 -2.94 -11.40
CA GLN A 137 -7.57 -2.29 -12.62
C GLN A 137 -8.20 -0.90 -12.84
N LYS A 138 -9.47 -0.71 -12.46
CA LYS A 138 -10.14 0.60 -12.54
C LYS A 138 -9.44 1.64 -11.67
N TYR A 139 -9.11 1.32 -10.42
CA TYR A 139 -8.45 2.25 -9.50
C TYR A 139 -6.99 2.49 -9.88
N ARG A 140 -6.29 1.45 -10.33
CA ARG A 140 -5.00 1.59 -11.00
C ARG A 140 -5.05 2.60 -12.15
N GLU A 141 -6.03 2.51 -13.04
CA GLU A 141 -6.15 3.45 -14.18
C GLU A 141 -6.39 4.89 -13.72
N MET A 142 -7.12 5.09 -12.62
CA MET A 142 -7.30 6.41 -12.00
C MET A 142 -5.98 6.96 -11.47
N LEU A 143 -5.16 6.13 -10.81
CA LEU A 143 -3.81 6.49 -10.36
C LEU A 143 -2.88 6.87 -11.52
N TYR A 144 -2.84 6.06 -12.58
CA TYR A 144 -2.06 6.37 -13.78
C TYR A 144 -2.51 7.68 -14.45
N LYS A 145 -3.82 7.92 -14.52
CA LYS A 145 -4.37 9.17 -15.06
C LYS A 145 -3.98 10.38 -14.21
N ALA A 146 -3.94 10.22 -12.90
CA ALA A 146 -3.49 11.27 -11.98
C ALA A 146 -1.99 11.52 -12.11
N GLN A 147 -1.18 10.46 -12.21
CA GLN A 147 0.27 10.56 -12.42
C GLN A 147 0.60 11.33 -13.70
N LYS A 148 -0.03 10.97 -14.82
CA LYS A 148 0.19 11.65 -16.12
C LYS A 148 -0.20 13.12 -16.11
N LYS A 149 -1.05 13.53 -15.17
CA LYS A 149 -1.47 14.92 -14.97
C LYS A 149 -0.65 15.67 -13.92
N ASN A 150 0.33 15.01 -13.29
CA ASN A 150 1.08 15.51 -12.13
C ASN A 150 0.16 15.90 -10.97
N ASN A 151 -0.93 15.15 -10.77
CA ASN A 151 -1.89 15.37 -9.69
C ASN A 151 -1.61 14.51 -8.45
N LEU A 152 -0.65 13.57 -8.53
CA LEU A 152 -0.26 12.78 -7.38
C LEU A 152 0.64 13.62 -6.45
N PRO A 153 0.50 13.48 -5.13
CA PRO A 153 1.30 14.25 -4.19
C PRO A 153 2.74 13.72 -4.20
N CYS A 154 3.69 14.58 -4.63
CA CYS A 154 5.10 14.23 -4.88
C CYS A 154 6.00 14.26 -3.63
N ASP A 155 5.52 14.83 -2.53
CA ASP A 155 6.12 14.69 -1.20
C ASP A 155 5.98 13.26 -0.64
N TYR A 156 5.27 12.39 -1.36
CA TYR A 156 5.11 10.97 -1.05
C TYR A 156 5.60 10.11 -2.21
N GLU A 157 5.96 8.86 -1.88
CA GLU A 157 6.37 7.81 -2.82
C GLU A 157 5.30 7.50 -3.89
N LEU A 158 4.05 7.95 -3.67
CA LEU A 158 2.90 7.72 -4.53
C LEU A 158 3.06 8.28 -5.95
N CYS A 159 3.95 9.26 -6.18
CA CYS A 159 4.20 9.79 -7.53
C CYS A 159 5.06 8.86 -8.40
N HIS A 160 5.78 7.90 -7.80
CA HIS A 160 6.69 6.97 -8.48
C HIS A 160 6.11 5.56 -8.60
N TYR A 161 5.46 5.09 -7.54
CA TYR A 161 4.85 3.76 -7.49
C TYR A 161 3.66 3.71 -6.54
N PHE A 162 2.95 2.60 -6.55
CA PHE A 162 1.88 2.32 -5.60
C PHE A 162 1.87 0.83 -5.28
N ASN A 163 1.52 0.46 -4.04
CA ASN A 163 1.23 -0.94 -3.73
C ASN A 163 -0.15 -1.31 -4.26
N PHE A 164 -0.25 -2.50 -4.83
CA PHE A 164 -1.47 -2.98 -5.49
C PHE A 164 -1.90 -4.37 -5.04
N ASP A 165 -1.03 -5.10 -4.35
CA ASP A 165 -1.31 -6.46 -3.87
C ASP A 165 -0.71 -6.68 -2.48
N PHE A 166 -1.40 -7.51 -1.69
CA PHE A 166 -0.96 -7.97 -0.39
C PHE A 166 -1.61 -9.31 -0.07
N PHE A 167 -0.82 -10.26 0.40
CA PHE A 167 -1.33 -11.53 0.92
C PHE A 167 -0.32 -12.18 1.85
N LYS A 168 -0.80 -13.15 2.65
CA LYS A 168 0.03 -13.95 3.55
C LYS A 168 0.26 -15.35 3.01
N VAL A 169 1.46 -15.87 3.27
CA VAL A 169 1.82 -17.28 3.00
C VAL A 169 2.53 -17.81 4.23
N ASP A 170 1.86 -18.69 4.99
CA ASP A 170 2.37 -19.19 6.27
C ASP A 170 2.78 -18.05 7.22
N THR A 171 4.07 -17.94 7.55
CA THR A 171 4.64 -16.87 8.38
C THR A 171 5.30 -15.76 7.55
N LEU A 172 4.81 -15.56 6.31
CA LEU A 172 5.34 -14.57 5.38
C LEU A 172 4.27 -13.56 5.02
N ASN A 173 4.68 -12.30 4.93
CA ASN A 173 3.91 -11.23 4.32
C ASN A 173 4.51 -10.92 2.94
N VAL A 174 3.63 -10.78 1.94
CA VAL A 174 4.01 -10.55 0.55
C VAL A 174 3.35 -9.29 0.05
N TRP A 175 4.15 -8.28 -0.35
CA TRP A 175 3.65 -6.97 -0.79
C TRP A 175 4.05 -6.69 -2.23
N GLY A 176 3.07 -6.41 -3.10
CA GLY A 176 3.28 -6.07 -4.51
C GLY A 176 3.22 -4.57 -4.79
N TYR A 177 4.27 -4.03 -5.45
CA TYR A 177 4.39 -2.62 -5.82
C TYR A 177 4.57 -2.47 -7.32
N GLU A 178 3.89 -1.50 -7.93
CA GLU A 178 3.99 -1.19 -9.36
C GLU A 178 4.52 0.24 -9.58
N TRP A 179 5.52 0.36 -10.46
CA TRP A 179 6.08 1.64 -10.89
C TRP A 179 5.27 2.20 -12.07
N TYR A 180 5.07 3.52 -12.12
CA TYR A 180 4.34 4.14 -13.25
C TYR A 180 5.12 4.12 -14.56
N ASP A 181 6.45 4.02 -14.51
CA ASP A 181 7.31 3.98 -15.68
C ASP A 181 6.81 2.99 -16.73
N GLU A 182 6.70 3.48 -17.96
CA GLU A 182 6.27 2.68 -19.10
C GLU A 182 7.48 2.02 -19.77
N LEU A 183 7.19 0.86 -20.35
CA LEU A 183 8.16 -0.01 -20.96
C LEU A 183 8.79 0.68 -22.21
N PRO A 184 10.11 0.97 -22.21
CA PRO A 184 10.72 1.83 -23.24
C PRO A 184 10.74 1.17 -24.60
N LYS A 185 10.36 1.90 -25.66
CA LYS A 185 10.34 1.37 -27.05
C LYS A 185 11.67 0.71 -27.46
N ASN A 186 12.79 1.33 -27.09
CA ASN A 186 14.11 0.72 -27.23
C ASN A 186 14.42 -0.11 -25.98
N ARG A 187 14.28 -1.44 -26.07
CA ARG A 187 14.57 -2.37 -24.97
C ARG A 187 16.04 -2.41 -24.56
N PHE A 188 16.95 -1.80 -25.31
CA PHE A 188 18.37 -1.75 -25.00
C PHE A 188 18.83 -0.38 -24.46
N SER A 189 17.93 0.60 -24.32
CA SER A 189 18.32 1.94 -23.85
C SER A 189 18.46 2.07 -22.33
N THR A 190 17.81 1.18 -21.58
CA THR A 190 17.84 1.16 -20.11
C THR A 190 17.40 -0.22 -19.64
N SER A 191 17.55 -0.52 -18.35
CA SER A 191 16.88 -1.63 -17.67
C SER A 191 15.94 -1.06 -16.61
N PHE A 192 14.74 -1.61 -16.46
CA PHE A 192 13.85 -1.23 -15.36
C PHE A 192 12.97 -2.39 -14.93
N THR A 193 12.53 -2.34 -13.68
CA THR A 193 11.60 -3.29 -13.09
C THR A 193 10.21 -2.67 -13.05
N LYS A 194 9.20 -3.38 -13.57
CA LYS A 194 7.84 -2.87 -13.61
C LYS A 194 7.11 -3.05 -12.28
N ILE A 195 7.28 -4.23 -11.69
CA ILE A 195 6.66 -4.61 -10.43
C ILE A 195 7.71 -5.28 -9.54
N VAL A 196 7.67 -4.99 -8.24
CA VAL A 196 8.47 -5.69 -7.23
C VAL A 196 7.52 -6.24 -6.19
N TYR A 197 7.64 -7.54 -5.90
CA TYR A 197 7.12 -8.12 -4.68
C TYR A 197 8.23 -8.21 -3.64
N TYR A 198 7.94 -7.72 -2.44
CA TYR A 198 8.80 -7.88 -1.28
C TYR A 198 8.24 -9.00 -0.40
N VAL A 199 9.11 -9.91 0.01
CA VAL A 199 8.75 -11.04 0.88
C VAL A 199 9.42 -10.86 2.23
N TYR A 200 8.60 -10.76 3.26
CA TYR A 200 9.03 -10.56 4.64
C TYR A 200 8.67 -11.77 5.49
N SER A 201 9.55 -12.12 6.44
CA SER A 201 9.14 -12.91 7.59
C SER A 201 8.24 -12.09 8.52
N THR A 202 7.43 -12.77 9.32
CA THR A 202 6.58 -12.11 10.32
C THR A 202 7.10 -12.23 11.75
N ASP A 203 6.81 -11.24 12.58
CA ASP A 203 6.94 -11.33 14.03
C ASP A 203 5.78 -12.11 14.66
N ALA A 204 5.80 -12.27 15.99
CA ALA A 204 4.75 -13.00 16.72
C ALA A 204 3.35 -12.37 16.60
N ASP A 205 3.28 -11.10 16.21
CA ASP A 205 2.04 -10.35 16.01
C ASP A 205 1.63 -10.33 14.52
N GLY A 206 2.38 -11.00 13.63
CA GLY A 206 2.10 -11.07 12.19
C GLY A 206 2.59 -9.87 11.37
N ASN A 207 3.39 -8.97 11.96
CA ASN A 207 3.93 -7.80 11.26
C ASN A 207 5.21 -8.14 10.49
N ASP A 208 5.50 -7.36 9.45
CA ASP A 208 6.78 -7.46 8.72
C ASP A 208 7.96 -7.34 9.69
N LYS A 209 8.90 -8.28 9.59
CA LYS A 209 10.11 -8.33 10.42
C LYS A 209 11.37 -8.25 9.58
N ASP A 210 11.81 -9.38 9.02
CA ASP A 210 13.02 -9.44 8.20
C ASP A 210 12.64 -9.54 6.73
N HIS A 211 13.20 -8.64 5.91
CA HIS A 211 13.09 -8.73 4.45
C HIS A 211 13.96 -9.87 3.93
N LEU A 212 13.32 -10.88 3.32
CA LEU A 212 13.99 -12.11 2.93
C LEU A 212 14.52 -12.03 1.50
N TYR A 213 13.67 -11.63 0.56
CA TYR A 213 14.00 -11.50 -0.85
C TYR A 213 12.95 -10.70 -1.60
N ARG A 214 13.30 -10.32 -2.84
CA ARG A 214 12.42 -9.63 -3.78
C ARG A 214 12.16 -10.48 -5.01
N LEU A 215 10.99 -10.31 -5.59
CA LEU A 215 10.61 -10.87 -6.88
C LEU A 215 10.32 -9.71 -7.83
N HIS A 216 11.18 -9.53 -8.82
CA HIS A 216 11.15 -8.44 -9.78
C HIS A 216 10.51 -8.90 -11.08
N VAL A 217 9.47 -8.22 -11.52
CA VAL A 217 8.96 -8.32 -12.89
C VAL A 217 9.84 -7.42 -13.76
N LEU A 218 10.98 -7.99 -14.17
CA LEU A 218 12.08 -7.31 -14.84
C LEU A 218 11.86 -7.26 -16.34
N MET A 219 12.17 -6.11 -16.97
CA MET A 219 12.12 -5.99 -18.42
C MET A 219 13.05 -7.01 -19.10
N PHE A 220 12.53 -7.71 -20.11
CA PHE A 220 13.32 -8.62 -20.92
C PHE A 220 14.04 -7.89 -22.07
N HIS A 221 15.36 -8.06 -22.15
CA HIS A 221 16.21 -7.48 -23.20
C HIS A 221 16.30 -8.39 -24.43
N GLY A 222 15.20 -8.54 -25.17
CA GLY A 222 15.16 -9.34 -26.40
C GLY A 222 14.28 -8.73 -27.48
N THR A 223 14.54 -9.11 -28.74
CA THR A 223 13.72 -8.73 -29.90
C THR A 223 12.80 -9.89 -30.29
N GLY A 224 11.57 -9.58 -30.74
CA GLY A 224 10.66 -10.57 -31.33
C GLY A 224 10.07 -11.60 -30.37
N GLN A 225 10.22 -11.44 -29.05
CA GLN A 225 9.68 -12.38 -28.06
C GLN A 225 8.19 -12.19 -27.82
N SER A 226 7.54 -13.27 -27.35
CA SER A 226 6.11 -13.29 -27.00
C SER A 226 5.79 -12.61 -25.66
N PHE A 227 6.81 -12.23 -24.89
CA PHE A 227 6.70 -11.60 -23.57
C PHE A 227 7.58 -10.35 -23.44
N ALA A 228 7.18 -9.47 -22.54
CA ALA A 228 7.83 -8.19 -22.24
C ALA A 228 8.69 -8.24 -20.98
N TYR A 229 8.28 -9.05 -20.00
CA TYR A 229 8.92 -9.15 -18.69
C TYR A 229 9.12 -10.60 -18.30
N ILE A 230 10.09 -10.81 -17.41
CA ILE A 230 10.42 -12.07 -16.77
C ILE A 230 10.48 -11.85 -15.26
N MET A 231 10.10 -12.85 -14.47
CA MET A 231 10.34 -12.82 -13.03
C MET A 231 11.82 -13.03 -12.73
N ASP A 232 12.39 -12.22 -11.84
CA ASP A 232 13.74 -12.34 -11.33
C ASP A 232 13.71 -12.34 -9.79
N LYS A 233 14.37 -13.30 -9.14
CA LYS A 233 14.43 -13.37 -7.68
C LYS A 233 15.74 -12.78 -7.20
N HIS A 234 15.68 -11.83 -6.27
CA HIS A 234 16.83 -11.12 -5.72
C HIS A 234 16.93 -11.36 -4.22
N ILE A 235 18.09 -11.83 -3.75
CA ILE A 235 18.40 -12.09 -2.35
C ILE A 235 19.62 -11.25 -1.97
N THR A 236 19.44 -10.34 -1.00
CA THR A 236 20.54 -9.56 -0.45
C THR A 236 21.24 -10.36 0.65
N THR A 237 22.57 -10.40 0.60
CA THR A 237 23.45 -11.08 1.56
C THR A 237 24.49 -10.08 2.10
N GLU A 238 25.26 -10.49 3.10
CA GLU A 238 26.37 -9.66 3.61
C GLU A 238 27.45 -9.39 2.53
N GLU A 239 27.64 -10.34 1.60
CA GLU A 239 28.70 -10.28 0.59
C GLU A 239 28.26 -9.57 -0.71
N GLY A 240 26.96 -9.40 -0.93
CA GLY A 240 26.41 -8.87 -2.17
C GLY A 240 24.97 -9.30 -2.43
N GLU A 241 24.52 -9.20 -3.67
CA GLU A 241 23.21 -9.66 -4.11
C GLU A 241 23.30 -10.90 -5.00
N ILE A 242 22.51 -11.92 -4.69
CA ILE A 242 22.28 -13.08 -5.56
C ILE A 242 20.97 -12.82 -6.31
N SER A 243 21.02 -12.81 -7.64
CA SER A 243 19.83 -12.67 -8.49
C SER A 243 19.72 -13.78 -9.53
N GLY A 244 18.53 -13.99 -10.08
CA GLY A 244 18.31 -15.06 -11.04
C GLY A 244 16.93 -15.01 -11.69
N SER A 245 16.91 -15.21 -13.00
CA SER A 245 15.70 -15.20 -13.81
C SER A 245 14.95 -16.52 -13.70
N MET A 246 13.62 -16.45 -13.77
CA MET A 246 12.69 -17.58 -13.71
C MET A 246 11.84 -17.61 -14.99
N TYR A 247 12.33 -18.27 -16.04
CA TYR A 247 11.78 -18.29 -17.41
C TYR A 247 10.40 -18.93 -17.53
N SER A 248 9.98 -19.73 -16.56
CA SER A 248 8.60 -20.23 -16.46
C SER A 248 7.59 -19.12 -16.16
N TYR A 249 8.04 -17.98 -15.63
CA TYR A 249 7.19 -16.88 -15.19
C TYR A 249 7.45 -15.62 -16.03
N THR A 250 6.74 -15.53 -17.14
CA THR A 250 6.82 -14.41 -18.09
C THR A 250 5.51 -13.65 -18.20
N TYR A 251 5.61 -12.37 -18.59
CA TYR A 251 4.47 -11.45 -18.64
C TYR A 251 4.51 -10.56 -19.88
N LYS A 252 3.32 -10.20 -20.37
CA LYS A 252 3.15 -9.22 -21.46
C LYS A 252 3.28 -7.80 -20.92
N GLU A 253 3.34 -6.81 -21.82
CA GLU A 253 3.42 -5.40 -21.46
C GLU A 253 2.25 -4.96 -20.57
N LYS A 254 1.03 -5.38 -20.92
CA LYS A 254 -0.12 -5.35 -20.02
C LYS A 254 -0.08 -6.60 -19.15
N ILE A 255 0.38 -6.42 -17.93
CA ILE A 255 0.49 -7.49 -16.94
C ILE A 255 -0.91 -7.90 -16.48
N ASP A 256 -1.16 -9.20 -16.45
CA ASP A 256 -2.36 -9.80 -15.86
C ASP A 256 -2.10 -10.00 -14.36
N TYR A 257 -2.79 -9.22 -13.51
CA TYR A 257 -2.64 -9.29 -12.06
C TYR A 257 -3.06 -10.63 -11.47
N GLN A 258 -4.06 -11.30 -12.05
CA GLN A 258 -4.47 -12.60 -11.55
C GLN A 258 -3.38 -13.64 -11.78
N LYS A 259 -2.81 -13.65 -13.00
CA LYS A 259 -1.68 -14.52 -13.30
C LYS A 259 -0.49 -14.21 -12.39
N LEU A 260 -0.12 -12.94 -12.28
CA LEU A 260 1.03 -12.50 -11.48
C LEU A 260 0.87 -12.87 -10.00
N HIS A 261 -0.30 -12.63 -9.41
CA HIS A 261 -0.59 -13.02 -8.03
C HIS A 261 -0.41 -14.52 -7.82
N ASN A 262 -1.01 -15.34 -8.68
CA ASN A 262 -0.91 -16.81 -8.59
C ASN A 262 0.54 -17.30 -8.76
N ASP A 263 1.28 -16.73 -9.71
CA ASP A 263 2.68 -17.05 -9.95
C ASP A 263 3.54 -16.73 -8.71
N VAL A 264 3.34 -15.55 -8.10
CA VAL A 264 4.07 -15.14 -6.89
C VAL A 264 3.70 -16.03 -5.71
N LEU A 265 2.40 -16.33 -5.53
CA LEU A 265 1.92 -17.23 -4.50
C LEU A 265 2.58 -18.61 -4.63
N GLU A 266 2.67 -19.18 -5.84
CA GLU A 266 3.36 -20.44 -6.11
C GLU A 266 4.85 -20.34 -5.75
N ILE A 267 5.54 -19.30 -6.22
CA ILE A 267 6.98 -19.09 -5.98
C ILE A 267 7.30 -19.03 -4.48
N VAL A 268 6.48 -18.28 -3.72
CA VAL A 268 6.65 -18.10 -2.28
C VAL A 268 6.32 -19.39 -1.54
N LYS A 269 5.17 -20.00 -1.83
CA LYS A 269 4.69 -21.21 -1.15
C LYS A 269 5.59 -22.42 -1.37
N GLU A 270 6.11 -22.59 -2.58
CA GLU A 270 6.98 -23.71 -2.91
C GLU A 270 8.47 -23.38 -2.76
N ASN A 271 8.80 -22.16 -2.33
CA ASN A 271 10.16 -21.63 -2.26
C ASN A 271 10.98 -21.94 -3.52
N LYS A 272 10.42 -21.61 -4.70
CA LYS A 272 11.05 -21.92 -5.99
C LYS A 272 12.42 -21.25 -6.11
N GLY A 273 13.36 -21.99 -6.70
CA GLY A 273 14.66 -21.50 -7.13
C GLY A 273 14.59 -20.77 -8.46
N THR A 274 15.73 -20.27 -8.94
CA THR A 274 15.88 -19.58 -10.22
C THR A 274 16.50 -20.49 -11.27
N ASP A 275 16.21 -20.25 -12.55
CA ASP A 275 16.83 -21.00 -13.67
C ASP A 275 18.26 -20.54 -13.94
N THR A 276 18.58 -19.32 -13.54
CA THR A 276 19.91 -18.71 -13.68
C THR A 276 20.35 -18.15 -12.34
N GLN A 277 21.66 -17.93 -12.17
CA GLN A 277 22.21 -17.33 -10.97
C GLN A 277 23.30 -16.32 -11.33
N ARG A 278 23.22 -15.15 -10.71
CA ARG A 278 24.19 -14.06 -10.83
C ARG A 278 24.53 -13.59 -9.43
N PHE A 279 25.79 -13.28 -9.19
CA PHE A 279 26.26 -12.68 -7.94
C PHE A 279 26.84 -11.31 -8.24
N ILE A 280 26.38 -10.30 -7.52
CA ILE A 280 26.83 -8.92 -7.63
C ILE A 280 27.45 -8.56 -6.27
N PRO A 281 28.79 -8.48 -6.15
CA PRO A 281 29.44 -8.12 -4.90
C PRO A 281 29.14 -6.66 -4.51
N ASN A 282 29.17 -6.39 -3.20
CA ASN A 282 29.04 -5.04 -2.64
C ASN A 282 30.22 -4.12 -3.00
#